data_AF-A0A3G8M4I8-F1
#
_entry.id   AF-A0A3G8M4I8-F1
#
_cell.length_a   1.000
_cell.length_b   1.000
_cell.length_c   1.000
_cell.angle_alpha   90.00
_cell.angle_beta   90.00
_cell.angle_gamma   90.00
#
_symmetry.space_group_name_H-M   'P 1'
#
loop_
_entity.id
_entity.type
_entity.pdbx_description
1 polymer ?
#
loop_
_entity_poly.entity_id
_entity_poly.type
_entity_poly.pdbx_seq_one_letter_code
_entity_poly.pdbx_strand_id
1 'polypeptide(L)'
;MGKGNSDHFAELRLSMEAEGGELLRAFVREASLVEGVPPMTASLIAADAAQTWQILCGSRTNAERAAVLLSASKGEARARILLNGHSRFSAVVGSLSAQVRRDAGLSYRERGVDGWEITIHRGFEPSREAAERNEEPIAEAAETTETVRIDVPQQSDSAAIARCFLAVYGHNYVHREVFSPHRYWRKVESGELIPVVTRDARGEVVGHVALEREPGAAIAERGEAVVLPSYRGRHLLERMTERLTDEATKLGLVGIYAEPVTTHTFSQRNDERAGMPTCAILLGAASESLHSKDLPVPTAGQRQSFLLTFRFLEAGRACEIVAPPAYRDVMTTTYGRLGVGVSLCESGTPTETRSMTSVMVNPWGYGRIRFEMIGSNASIELSQAVSDVSGLGARAVQLSAHVDDPGLPLLVESARRQGFFYCGLAPAFSEGRDLLLMQHVSEPLDINELQLFTDQTKELAAFIERDRQSAQSQR
;
A
#
# COMPACT_ATOMS: atom_id res chain seq x y z
N MET A 1 3.39 27.17 -5.90
CA MET A 1 3.40 26.94 -7.36
C MET A 1 4.68 26.18 -7.68
N GLY A 2 4.74 24.88 -7.94
CA GLY A 2 3.79 23.94 -8.52
C GLY A 2 4.51 23.25 -9.69
N LYS A 3 4.96 22.00 -9.51
CA LYS A 3 5.32 20.98 -10.53
C LYS A 3 5.96 19.80 -9.77
N GLY A 4 5.49 18.57 -9.85
CA GLY A 4 4.71 17.93 -10.91
C GLY A 4 5.50 16.69 -11.31
N ASN A 5 4.94 15.53 -11.00
CA ASN A 5 5.45 14.23 -11.39
C ASN A 5 5.88 14.27 -12.87
N SER A 6 7.12 13.94 -13.13
CA SER A 6 7.76 14.14 -14.43
C SER A 6 8.06 12.76 -15.00
N ASP A 7 7.03 12.16 -15.61
CA ASP A 7 6.98 10.89 -16.34
C ASP A 7 7.80 10.96 -17.66
N HIS A 8 8.93 11.69 -17.58
CA HIS A 8 9.76 12.13 -18.68
C HIS A 8 11.16 12.46 -18.15
N PHE A 9 12.19 11.99 -18.85
CA PHE A 9 13.60 12.22 -18.52
C PHE A 9 14.09 13.61 -18.95
N ALA A 10 13.40 14.27 -19.87
CA ALA A 10 13.74 15.63 -20.31
C ALA A 10 12.49 16.46 -20.63
N GLU A 11 12.53 17.75 -20.26
CA GLU A 11 11.48 18.73 -20.57
C GLU A 11 12.07 19.96 -21.24
N LEU A 12 11.43 20.42 -22.30
CA LEU A 12 11.70 21.70 -22.95
C LEU A 12 10.42 22.54 -22.99
N ARG A 13 10.51 23.83 -22.67
CA ARG A 13 9.41 24.78 -22.83
C ARG A 13 9.78 25.86 -23.83
N LEU A 14 8.98 25.99 -24.87
CA LEU A 14 9.20 26.95 -25.96
C LEU A 14 7.93 27.73 -26.24
N SER A 15 8.09 28.96 -26.74
CA SER A 15 7.01 29.70 -27.39
C SER A 15 6.72 29.06 -28.74
N MET A 16 5.44 28.94 -29.09
CA MET A 16 4.96 28.34 -30.35
C MET A 16 5.23 29.27 -31.53
N GLU A 17 6.47 29.26 -31.98
CA GLU A 17 6.96 29.98 -33.15
C GLU A 17 7.61 28.99 -34.12
N ALA A 18 7.49 29.23 -35.42
CA ALA A 18 8.05 28.36 -36.45
C ALA A 18 9.58 28.21 -36.31
N GLU A 19 10.26 29.28 -35.87
CA GLU A 19 11.71 29.30 -35.62
C GLU A 19 12.14 28.38 -34.47
N GLY A 20 11.22 28.06 -33.54
CA GLY A 20 11.46 27.12 -32.43
C GLY A 20 11.53 25.65 -32.86
N GLY A 21 11.14 25.31 -34.10
CA GLY A 21 11.10 23.93 -34.59
C GLY A 21 12.47 23.26 -34.69
N GLU A 22 13.52 23.99 -35.06
CA GLU A 22 14.89 23.45 -35.13
C GLU A 22 15.49 23.21 -33.75
N LEU A 23 15.21 24.11 -32.79
CA LEU A 23 15.62 23.93 -31.40
C LEU A 23 14.91 22.72 -30.77
N LEU A 24 13.62 22.54 -31.04
CA LEU A 24 12.87 21.35 -30.65
C LEU A 24 13.49 20.09 -31.25
N ARG A 25 13.79 20.10 -32.56
CA ARG A 25 14.40 18.97 -33.26
C ARG A 25 15.73 18.55 -32.62
N ALA A 26 16.62 19.53 -32.39
CA ALA A 26 17.91 19.29 -31.77
C ALA A 26 17.76 18.74 -30.35
N PHE A 27 16.90 19.35 -29.54
CA PHE A 27 16.62 18.90 -28.18
C PHE A 27 16.12 17.46 -28.13
N VAL A 28 15.11 17.12 -28.94
CA VAL A 28 14.50 15.78 -28.97
C VAL A 28 15.53 14.73 -29.40
N ARG A 29 16.37 15.05 -30.40
CA ARG A 29 17.42 14.14 -30.87
C ARG A 29 18.46 13.88 -29.80
N GLU A 30 19.08 14.92 -29.26
CA GLU A 30 20.20 14.79 -28.33
C GLU A 30 19.76 14.16 -27.00
N ALA A 31 18.60 14.57 -26.48
CA ALA A 31 18.06 13.96 -25.26
C ALA A 31 17.70 12.48 -25.46
N SER A 32 17.22 12.08 -26.64
CA SER A 32 16.97 10.65 -26.95
C SER A 32 18.26 9.84 -27.05
N LEU A 33 19.32 10.43 -27.64
CA LEU A 33 20.64 9.78 -27.73
C LEU A 33 21.27 9.55 -26.35
N VAL A 34 21.13 10.52 -25.44
CA VAL A 34 21.61 10.41 -24.05
C VAL A 34 20.93 9.26 -23.31
N GLU A 35 19.65 9.00 -23.59
CA GLU A 35 18.88 7.89 -23.01
C GLU A 35 19.02 6.56 -23.77
N GLY A 36 20.03 6.44 -24.64
CA GLY A 36 20.34 5.18 -25.33
C GLY A 36 19.35 4.79 -26.44
N VAL A 37 18.52 5.72 -26.93
CA VAL A 37 17.70 5.51 -28.12
C VAL A 37 18.61 5.42 -29.35
N PRO A 38 18.45 4.41 -30.24
CA PRO A 38 19.31 4.26 -31.41
C PRO A 38 19.34 5.52 -32.30
N PRO A 39 20.49 5.89 -32.90
CA PRO A 39 20.63 7.16 -33.62
C PRO A 39 19.63 7.38 -34.75
N MET A 40 19.23 6.30 -35.44
CA MET A 40 18.20 6.36 -36.47
C MET A 40 16.83 6.71 -35.86
N THR A 41 16.45 6.04 -34.79
CA THR A 41 15.19 6.27 -34.07
C THR A 41 15.15 7.67 -33.43
N ALA A 42 16.25 8.11 -32.83
CA ALA A 42 16.40 9.46 -32.28
C ALA A 42 16.28 10.54 -33.37
N SER A 43 16.81 10.29 -34.57
CA SER A 43 16.67 11.19 -35.72
C SER A 43 15.23 11.26 -36.22
N LEU A 44 14.54 10.10 -36.28
CA LEU A 44 13.16 10.01 -36.74
C LEU A 44 12.19 10.71 -35.77
N ILE A 45 12.25 10.40 -34.46
CA ILE A 45 11.37 11.04 -33.48
C ILE A 45 11.55 12.56 -33.44
N ALA A 46 12.79 13.04 -33.60
CA ALA A 46 13.09 14.45 -33.67
C ALA A 46 12.51 15.13 -34.93
N ALA A 47 12.63 14.48 -36.09
CA ALA A 47 12.07 15.00 -37.34
C ALA A 47 10.54 15.08 -37.27
N ASP A 48 9.89 14.04 -36.74
CA ASP A 48 8.43 13.99 -36.61
C ASP A 48 7.92 15.01 -35.58
N ALA A 49 8.66 15.23 -34.49
CA ALA A 49 8.35 16.26 -33.50
C ALA A 49 8.44 17.67 -34.11
N ALA A 50 9.48 17.93 -34.91
CA ALA A 50 9.66 19.21 -35.60
C ALA A 50 8.58 19.46 -36.65
N GLN A 51 8.21 18.44 -37.44
CA GLN A 51 7.14 18.54 -38.43
C GLN A 51 5.78 18.80 -37.74
N THR A 52 5.49 18.08 -36.66
CA THR A 52 4.27 18.27 -35.87
C THR A 52 4.22 19.69 -35.29
N TRP A 53 5.35 20.20 -34.78
CA TRP A 53 5.48 21.57 -34.29
C TRP A 53 5.21 22.63 -35.36
N GLN A 54 5.74 22.45 -36.58
CA GLN A 54 5.50 23.37 -37.69
C GLN A 54 4.02 23.46 -38.07
N ILE A 55 3.32 22.31 -38.11
CA ILE A 55 1.89 22.27 -38.41
C ILE A 55 1.09 23.01 -37.32
N LEU A 56 1.45 22.79 -36.05
CA LEU A 56 0.81 23.46 -34.91
C LEU A 56 1.04 24.98 -34.90
N CYS A 57 2.21 25.46 -35.33
CA CYS A 57 2.52 26.89 -35.41
C CYS A 57 1.90 27.57 -36.65
N GLY A 58 1.55 26.81 -37.71
CA GLY A 58 0.96 27.34 -38.94
C GLY A 58 -0.48 27.85 -38.78
N SER A 59 -1.20 27.40 -37.75
CA SER A 59 -2.47 28.00 -37.35
C SER A 59 -2.21 29.28 -36.56
N ARG A 60 -2.53 30.45 -37.15
CA ARG A 60 -2.27 31.79 -36.60
C ARG A 60 -2.50 31.86 -35.08
N THR A 61 -1.41 31.81 -34.31
CA THR A 61 -1.43 31.87 -32.85
C THR A 61 -0.39 32.90 -32.40
N ASN A 62 -0.81 33.81 -31.50
CA ASN A 62 0.12 34.66 -30.76
C ASN A 62 0.95 33.79 -29.80
N ALA A 63 2.09 34.32 -29.35
CA ALA A 63 3.13 33.68 -28.52
C ALA A 63 2.60 32.91 -27.27
N GLU A 64 2.10 31.69 -27.47
CA GLU A 64 1.74 30.73 -26.42
C GLU A 64 2.91 29.78 -26.14
N ARG A 65 3.02 29.32 -24.89
CA ARG A 65 4.08 28.37 -24.49
C ARG A 65 3.55 26.94 -24.49
N ALA A 66 4.29 26.05 -25.12
CA ALA A 66 4.09 24.60 -25.05
C ALA A 66 5.21 23.94 -24.23
N ALA A 67 4.89 22.78 -23.64
CA ALA A 67 5.88 21.94 -22.96
C ALA A 67 6.08 20.65 -23.75
N VAL A 68 7.33 20.28 -24.00
CA VAL A 68 7.71 19.04 -24.67
C VAL A 68 8.40 18.14 -23.67
N LEU A 69 7.85 16.94 -23.47
CA LEU A 69 8.29 15.96 -22.49
C LEU A 69 8.78 14.69 -23.21
N LEU A 70 9.96 14.19 -22.85
CA LEU A 70 10.57 13.00 -23.46
C LEU A 70 10.63 11.83 -22.48
N SER A 71 10.22 10.65 -22.91
CA SER A 71 10.28 9.42 -22.10
C SER A 71 10.74 8.25 -22.96
N ALA A 72 11.55 7.34 -22.42
CA ALA A 72 11.98 6.13 -23.10
C ALA A 72 11.86 4.95 -22.15
N SER A 73 11.17 3.88 -22.57
CA SER A 73 11.02 2.67 -21.76
C SER A 73 10.74 1.46 -22.64
N LYS A 74 11.32 0.31 -22.30
CA LYS A 74 10.99 -1.01 -22.91
C LYS A 74 11.03 -1.02 -24.45
N GLY A 75 12.03 -0.37 -25.06
CA GLY A 75 12.18 -0.32 -26.52
C GLY A 75 11.25 0.67 -27.22
N GLU A 76 10.71 1.66 -26.52
CA GLU A 76 9.88 2.71 -27.11
C GLU A 76 10.32 4.10 -26.62
N ALA A 77 10.52 5.03 -27.54
CA ALA A 77 10.77 6.44 -27.27
C ALA A 77 9.50 7.25 -27.54
N ARG A 78 9.17 8.19 -26.65
CA ARG A 78 7.99 9.05 -26.77
C ARG A 78 8.33 10.52 -26.59
N ALA A 79 7.75 11.36 -27.45
CA ALA A 79 7.79 12.81 -27.32
C ALA A 79 6.37 13.35 -27.18
N ARG A 80 6.08 13.99 -26.04
CA ARG A 80 4.76 14.55 -25.70
C ARG A 80 4.79 16.06 -25.80
N ILE A 81 3.97 16.65 -26.67
CA ILE A 81 3.76 18.09 -26.79
C ILE A 81 2.46 18.44 -26.07
N LEU A 82 2.55 19.26 -25.03
CA LEU A 82 1.42 19.75 -24.24
C LEU A 82 1.04 21.16 -24.70
N LEU A 83 -0.19 21.29 -25.20
CA LEU A 83 -0.79 22.53 -25.67
C LEU A 83 -1.84 23.01 -24.68
N ASN A 84 -1.88 24.32 -24.41
CA ASN A 84 -2.86 24.91 -23.50
C ASN A 84 -4.07 25.43 -24.29
N GLY A 85 -5.30 25.15 -23.85
CA GLY A 85 -6.53 25.68 -24.45
C GLY A 85 -7.19 24.77 -25.48
N HIS A 86 -8.39 24.28 -25.14
CA HIS A 86 -9.11 23.23 -25.87
C HIS A 86 -9.64 23.64 -27.26
N SER A 87 -10.44 24.71 -27.33
CA SER A 87 -11.24 25.06 -28.52
C SER A 87 -10.42 25.50 -29.73
N ARG A 88 -9.15 25.90 -29.52
CA ARG A 88 -8.28 26.48 -30.54
C ARG A 88 -7.55 25.43 -31.37
N PHE A 89 -7.10 24.37 -30.73
CA PHE A 89 -6.35 23.30 -31.39
C PHE A 89 -7.23 22.16 -31.88
N SER A 90 -8.52 22.13 -31.53
CA SER A 90 -9.47 21.08 -31.93
C SER A 90 -9.53 20.86 -33.45
N ALA A 91 -9.55 21.93 -34.24
CA ALA A 91 -9.57 21.86 -35.71
C ALA A 91 -8.24 21.37 -36.30
N VAL A 92 -7.12 21.83 -35.75
CA VAL A 92 -5.76 21.47 -36.24
C VAL A 92 -5.41 20.05 -35.84
N VAL A 93 -5.67 19.66 -34.58
CA VAL A 93 -5.39 18.33 -34.02
C VAL A 93 -6.18 17.24 -34.75
N GLY A 94 -7.43 17.51 -35.10
CA GLY A 94 -8.24 16.61 -35.93
C GLY A 94 -7.69 16.37 -37.35
N SER A 95 -6.82 17.26 -37.84
CA SER A 95 -6.22 17.17 -39.18
C SER A 95 -4.76 16.66 -39.18
N LEU A 96 -4.12 16.52 -38.00
CA LEU A 96 -2.71 16.14 -37.87
C LEU A 96 -2.40 14.77 -38.49
N SER A 97 -3.30 13.79 -38.33
CA SER A 97 -3.14 12.44 -38.88
C SER A 97 -3.18 12.39 -40.41
N ALA A 98 -3.67 13.44 -41.07
CA ALA A 98 -3.67 13.57 -42.54
C ALA A 98 -2.45 14.32 -43.08
N GLN A 99 -1.74 15.10 -42.25
CA GLN A 99 -0.64 15.98 -42.64
C GLN A 99 0.74 15.47 -42.18
N VAL A 100 0.77 14.55 -41.22
CA VAL A 100 1.98 13.84 -40.76
C VAL A 100 2.04 12.46 -41.42
N ARG A 101 3.24 11.92 -41.64
CA ARG A 101 3.40 10.57 -42.23
C ARG A 101 2.64 9.53 -41.41
N ARG A 102 1.97 8.58 -42.08
CA ARG A 102 1.16 7.52 -41.42
C ARG A 102 1.95 6.62 -40.48
N ASP A 103 3.26 6.48 -40.70
CA ASP A 103 4.16 5.69 -39.86
C ASP A 103 4.77 6.51 -38.71
N ALA A 104 4.29 7.73 -38.43
CA ALA A 104 4.78 8.61 -37.36
C ALA A 104 4.47 8.16 -35.91
N GLY A 105 3.63 7.15 -35.73
CA GLY A 105 3.22 6.72 -34.39
C GLY A 105 2.57 7.85 -33.60
N LEU A 106 1.76 8.69 -34.26
CA LEU A 106 1.15 9.87 -33.65
C LEU A 106 -0.16 9.48 -32.92
N SER A 107 -0.31 9.95 -31.70
CA SER A 107 -1.56 9.89 -30.93
C SER A 107 -1.85 11.25 -30.31
N TYR A 108 -3.11 11.55 -30.03
CA TYR A 108 -3.49 12.77 -29.33
C TYR A 108 -4.66 12.49 -28.39
N ARG A 109 -4.70 13.18 -27.26
CA ARG A 109 -5.81 13.10 -26.30
C ARG A 109 -6.17 14.47 -25.74
N GLU A 110 -7.44 14.60 -25.45
CA GLU A 110 -7.98 15.78 -24.78
C GLU A 110 -7.62 15.76 -23.29
N ARG A 111 -7.23 16.92 -22.73
CA ARG A 111 -6.96 17.11 -21.30
C ARG A 111 -8.01 18.02 -20.63
N GLY A 112 -9.22 18.08 -21.20
CA GLY A 112 -10.29 18.97 -20.76
C GLY A 112 -9.91 20.45 -20.95
N VAL A 113 -10.22 21.29 -19.96
CA VAL A 113 -9.91 22.74 -20.01
C VAL A 113 -8.40 23.05 -20.10
N ASP A 114 -7.55 22.09 -19.71
CA ASP A 114 -6.09 22.22 -19.73
C ASP A 114 -5.50 22.11 -21.15
N GLY A 115 -6.30 21.74 -22.16
CA GLY A 115 -5.91 21.73 -23.58
C GLY A 115 -5.67 20.33 -24.16
N TRP A 116 -4.62 20.18 -24.96
CA TRP A 116 -4.34 18.98 -25.75
C TRP A 116 -2.98 18.37 -25.42
N GLU A 117 -2.90 17.05 -25.49
CA GLU A 117 -1.63 16.32 -25.46
C GLU A 117 -1.46 15.56 -26.76
N ILE A 118 -0.36 15.82 -27.46
CA ILE A 118 0.03 15.14 -28.69
C ILE A 118 1.27 14.31 -28.38
N THR A 119 1.26 13.02 -28.69
CA THR A 119 2.36 12.10 -28.40
C THR A 119 2.83 11.40 -29.67
N ILE A 120 4.13 11.45 -29.91
CA ILE A 120 4.82 10.75 -31.00
C ILE A 120 5.52 9.53 -30.40
N HIS A 121 5.25 8.35 -30.95
CA HIS A 121 5.74 7.06 -30.48
C HIS A 121 6.69 6.41 -31.48
N ARG A 122 7.83 5.91 -31.00
CA ARG A 122 8.84 5.24 -31.83
C ARG A 122 9.37 4.00 -31.14
N GLY A 123 9.02 2.83 -31.67
CA GLY A 123 9.60 1.55 -31.25
C GLY A 123 11.04 1.38 -31.77
N PHE A 124 11.87 0.74 -30.99
CA PHE A 124 13.22 0.32 -31.35
C PHE A 124 13.59 -0.97 -30.61
N GLU A 125 14.40 -1.83 -31.25
CA GLU A 125 14.97 -2.97 -30.56
C GLU A 125 16.05 -2.49 -29.58
N PRO A 126 15.95 -2.82 -28.29
CA PRO A 126 16.98 -2.45 -27.32
C PRO A 126 18.29 -3.17 -27.66
N SER A 127 19.40 -2.43 -27.72
CA SER A 127 20.71 -3.01 -28.00
C SER A 127 21.12 -4.01 -26.90
N ARG A 128 21.51 -5.22 -27.32
CA ARG A 128 21.91 -6.34 -26.44
C ARG A 128 23.14 -6.04 -25.56
N GLU A 129 23.87 -4.96 -25.81
CA GLU A 129 25.02 -4.53 -24.99
C GLU A 129 24.61 -3.73 -23.74
N ALA A 130 23.35 -3.28 -23.62
CA ALA A 130 22.82 -2.62 -22.42
C ALA A 130 22.17 -3.61 -21.42
N ALA A 131 22.05 -4.88 -21.78
CA ALA A 131 21.38 -5.92 -20.99
C ALA A 131 22.33 -6.76 -20.10
N GLU A 132 23.63 -6.45 -20.08
CA GLU A 132 24.65 -7.15 -19.27
C GLU A 132 25.46 -6.21 -18.37
N ARG A 133 24.80 -5.25 -17.70
CA ARG A 133 25.29 -4.78 -16.39
C ARG A 133 24.49 -5.47 -15.32
N ASN A 134 25.02 -6.63 -14.95
CA ASN A 134 24.58 -7.46 -13.84
C ASN A 134 24.38 -6.64 -12.56
N GLU A 135 23.36 -7.06 -11.82
CA GLU A 135 23.37 -7.10 -10.36
C GLU A 135 24.76 -7.59 -9.89
N GLU A 136 25.58 -6.66 -9.43
CA GLU A 136 26.63 -7.02 -8.48
C GLU A 136 25.99 -7.10 -7.08
N PRO A 137 26.43 -8.03 -6.23
CA PRO A 137 26.04 -8.03 -4.84
C PRO A 137 26.45 -6.66 -4.28
N ILE A 138 25.50 -5.92 -3.70
CA ILE A 138 25.84 -4.72 -2.94
C ILE A 138 26.75 -5.21 -1.81
N ALA A 139 28.05 -4.94 -1.95
CA ALA A 139 29.01 -5.03 -0.88
C ALA A 139 28.41 -4.31 0.33
N GLU A 140 28.56 -4.89 1.52
CA GLU A 140 28.38 -4.17 2.79
C GLU A 140 29.07 -2.82 2.67
N ALA A 141 28.28 -1.78 2.42
CA ALA A 141 28.78 -0.43 2.36
C ALA A 141 29.17 -0.10 3.79
N ALA A 142 30.46 0.12 3.99
CA ALA A 142 31.08 0.54 5.22
C ALA A 142 30.18 1.50 6.01
N GLU A 143 30.15 1.32 7.33
CA GLU A 143 29.58 2.28 8.27
C GLU A 143 30.14 3.68 7.96
N THR A 144 29.43 4.46 7.13
CA THR A 144 29.67 5.90 7.11
C THR A 144 29.13 6.39 8.44
N THR A 145 30.03 6.90 9.28
CA THR A 145 29.73 7.69 10.49
C THR A 145 29.04 9.01 10.14
N GLU A 146 28.22 9.04 9.10
CA GLU A 146 27.34 10.16 8.80
C GLU A 146 26.27 10.20 9.89
N THR A 147 26.29 11.30 10.64
CA THR A 147 25.27 11.61 11.64
C THR A 147 23.91 11.75 10.97
N VAL A 148 23.02 10.81 11.24
CA VAL A 148 21.61 10.87 10.88
C VAL A 148 20.77 11.37 12.04
N ARG A 149 19.69 12.10 11.73
CA ARG A 149 18.74 12.62 12.71
C ARG A 149 17.35 12.07 12.44
N ILE A 150 16.62 11.73 13.51
CA ILE A 150 15.24 11.24 13.43
C ILE A 150 14.33 12.21 14.15
N ASP A 151 13.33 12.73 13.44
CA ASP A 151 12.38 13.70 13.96
C ASP A 151 11.02 13.68 13.27
N VAL A 152 10.08 14.43 13.85
CA VAL A 152 8.76 14.71 13.26
C VAL A 152 8.98 15.66 12.07
N PRO A 153 8.40 15.38 10.89
CA PRO A 153 8.57 16.24 9.72
C PRO A 153 7.81 17.57 9.84
N GLN A 154 8.12 18.49 8.93
CA GLN A 154 7.42 19.74 8.68
C GLN A 154 6.75 19.72 7.31
N GLN A 155 5.84 20.66 7.05
CA GLN A 155 5.06 20.69 5.81
C GLN A 155 5.94 20.70 4.55
N SER A 156 7.06 21.41 4.61
CA SER A 156 8.07 21.49 3.55
C SER A 156 8.69 20.13 3.18
N ASP A 157 8.66 19.14 4.07
CA ASP A 157 9.25 17.82 3.84
C ASP A 157 8.40 16.91 2.97
N SER A 158 7.13 17.24 2.76
CA SER A 158 6.18 16.40 2.01
C SER A 158 6.71 16.01 0.63
N ALA A 159 7.42 16.91 -0.05
CA ALA A 159 8.04 16.61 -1.34
C ALA A 159 9.24 15.64 -1.23
N ALA A 160 10.02 15.72 -0.15
CA ALA A 160 11.16 14.83 0.08
C ALA A 160 10.70 13.43 0.50
N ILE A 161 9.63 13.35 1.31
CA ILE A 161 8.94 12.10 1.64
C ILE A 161 8.44 11.43 0.35
N ALA A 162 7.71 12.15 -0.50
CA ALA A 162 7.24 11.64 -1.78
C ALA A 162 8.38 11.10 -2.67
N ARG A 163 9.55 11.76 -2.69
CA ARG A 163 10.74 11.28 -3.41
C ARG A 163 11.28 9.97 -2.86
N CYS A 164 11.26 9.77 -1.53
CA CYS A 164 11.69 8.50 -0.92
C CYS A 164 10.79 7.34 -1.37
N PHE A 165 9.46 7.53 -1.32
CA PHE A 165 8.52 6.50 -1.79
C PHE A 165 8.66 6.24 -3.28
N LEU A 166 8.84 7.28 -4.09
CA LEU A 166 9.02 7.13 -5.52
C LEU A 166 10.29 6.33 -5.85
N ALA A 167 11.39 6.61 -5.14
CA ALA A 167 12.67 5.93 -5.36
C ALA A 167 12.65 4.44 -4.99
N VAL A 168 11.80 4.03 -4.04
CA VAL A 168 11.75 2.63 -3.56
C VAL A 168 10.59 1.84 -4.15
N TYR A 169 9.42 2.45 -4.30
CA TYR A 169 8.18 1.77 -4.68
C TYR A 169 7.65 2.16 -6.07
N GLY A 170 8.21 3.20 -6.69
CA GLY A 170 7.76 3.67 -8.00
C GLY A 170 6.37 4.33 -7.96
N HIS A 171 5.78 4.52 -9.14
CA HIS A 171 4.50 5.24 -9.30
C HIS A 171 3.26 4.45 -8.89
N ASN A 172 3.40 3.13 -8.71
CA ASN A 172 2.31 2.22 -8.41
C ASN A 172 2.21 1.85 -6.91
N TYR A 173 2.76 2.69 -6.02
CA TYR A 173 2.59 2.53 -4.58
C TYR A 173 1.12 2.73 -4.17
N VAL A 174 0.65 1.91 -3.22
CA VAL A 174 -0.77 1.76 -2.87
C VAL A 174 -1.35 3.00 -2.18
N HIS A 175 -0.60 3.66 -1.30
CA HIS A 175 -1.01 4.90 -0.63
C HIS A 175 -0.69 6.11 -1.50
N ARG A 176 -1.57 6.41 -2.46
CA ARG A 176 -1.34 7.49 -3.45
C ARG A 176 -1.28 8.88 -2.83
N GLU A 177 -1.81 9.08 -1.62
CA GLU A 177 -1.78 10.38 -0.95
C GLU A 177 -0.35 10.87 -0.68
N VAL A 178 0.62 9.95 -0.47
CA VAL A 178 2.02 10.31 -0.21
C VAL A 178 2.65 11.14 -1.34
N PHE A 179 2.19 10.96 -2.58
CA PHE A 179 2.67 11.71 -3.75
C PHE A 179 1.97 13.06 -3.95
N SER A 180 1.03 13.41 -3.07
CA SER A 180 0.34 14.70 -3.09
C SER A 180 0.66 15.45 -1.80
N PRO A 181 1.64 16.38 -1.82
CA PRO A 181 2.07 17.12 -0.63
C PRO A 181 0.91 17.74 0.18
N HIS A 182 -0.08 18.30 -0.51
CA HIS A 182 -1.25 18.91 0.14
C HIS A 182 -2.25 17.91 0.72
N ARG A 183 -2.34 16.67 0.20
CA ARG A 183 -3.24 15.64 0.75
C ARG A 183 -2.57 14.92 1.91
N TYR A 184 -1.30 14.54 1.72
CA TYR A 184 -0.47 13.96 2.77
C TYR A 184 -0.45 14.86 4.01
N TRP A 185 -0.11 16.14 3.83
CA TRP A 185 0.01 17.04 4.99
C TRP A 185 -1.31 17.31 5.70
N ARG A 186 -2.44 17.29 4.98
CA ARG A 186 -3.76 17.41 5.63
C ARG A 186 -4.05 16.24 6.57
N LYS A 187 -3.65 15.02 6.23
CA LYS A 187 -3.76 13.87 7.16
C LYS A 187 -2.85 14.03 8.38
N VAL A 188 -1.69 14.66 8.20
CA VAL A 188 -0.78 15.00 9.32
C VAL A 188 -1.42 16.03 10.24
N GLU A 189 -1.99 17.09 9.69
CA GLU A 189 -2.66 18.15 10.46
C GLU A 189 -3.92 17.67 11.19
N SER A 190 -4.67 16.73 10.61
CA SER A 190 -5.84 16.13 11.25
C SER A 190 -5.51 15.07 12.30
N GLY A 191 -4.24 14.62 12.37
CA GLY A 191 -3.81 13.54 13.26
C GLY A 191 -4.26 12.14 12.82
N GLU A 192 -4.72 12.01 11.57
CA GLU A 192 -4.98 10.73 10.88
C GLU A 192 -3.67 10.04 10.49
N LEU A 193 -2.60 10.82 10.28
CA LEU A 193 -1.26 10.33 9.98
C LEU A 193 -0.25 10.95 10.94
N ILE A 194 0.55 10.12 11.59
CA ILE A 194 1.61 10.54 12.53
C ILE A 194 2.95 10.07 11.97
N PRO A 195 3.64 10.88 11.16
CA PRO A 195 4.88 10.46 10.50
C PRO A 195 6.14 10.79 11.31
N VAL A 196 7.17 9.99 11.08
CA VAL A 196 8.55 10.25 11.49
C VAL A 196 9.45 10.11 10.27
N VAL A 197 10.47 10.96 10.17
CA VAL A 197 11.46 10.91 9.10
C VAL A 197 12.87 10.74 9.64
N THR A 198 13.74 10.14 8.83
CA THR A 198 15.19 10.18 9.03
C THR A 198 15.80 11.16 8.05
N ARG A 199 16.76 11.96 8.52
CA ARG A 199 17.56 12.90 7.72
C ARG A 199 19.02 12.58 7.77
N ASP A 200 19.71 12.79 6.65
CA ASP A 200 21.16 12.79 6.60
C ASP A 200 21.77 14.08 7.13
N ALA A 201 23.11 14.17 7.11
CA ALA A 201 23.86 15.34 7.57
C ALA A 201 23.59 16.61 6.76
N ARG A 202 22.99 16.51 5.57
CA ARG A 202 22.60 17.63 4.71
C ARG A 202 21.15 18.07 4.94
N GLY A 203 20.42 17.33 5.79
CA GLY A 203 19.01 17.58 6.09
C GLY A 203 18.04 16.93 5.12
N GLU A 204 18.53 16.15 4.14
CA GLU A 204 17.67 15.46 3.17
C GLU A 204 16.95 14.30 3.83
N VAL A 205 15.67 14.11 3.50
CA VAL A 205 14.90 12.96 3.97
C VAL A 205 15.38 11.70 3.27
N VAL A 206 15.79 10.69 4.05
CA VAL A 206 16.34 9.42 3.56
C VAL A 206 15.53 8.20 4.05
N GLY A 207 14.55 8.44 4.91
CA GLY A 207 13.62 7.43 5.38
C GLY A 207 12.37 8.05 5.99
N HIS A 208 11.29 7.27 6.02
CA HIS A 208 9.99 7.63 6.56
C HIS A 208 9.28 6.39 7.11
N VAL A 209 8.48 6.56 8.15
CA VAL A 209 7.48 5.60 8.62
C VAL A 209 6.37 6.38 9.32
N ALA A 210 5.13 5.90 9.27
CA ALA A 210 4.01 6.59 9.88
C ALA A 210 3.08 5.65 10.64
N LEU A 211 2.33 6.23 11.58
CA LEU A 211 1.11 5.63 12.10
C LEU A 211 -0.09 6.21 11.36
N GLU A 212 -0.98 5.35 10.87
CA GLU A 212 -2.28 5.73 10.29
C GLU A 212 -3.40 5.31 11.23
N ARG A 213 -4.41 6.16 11.39
CA ARG A 213 -5.60 5.84 12.19
C ARG A 213 -6.82 6.59 11.69
N GLU A 214 -7.99 6.05 11.96
CA GLU A 214 -9.23 6.81 11.82
C GLU A 214 -9.26 7.98 12.83
N PRO A 215 -9.90 9.11 12.48
CA PRO A 215 -10.09 10.21 13.41
C PRO A 215 -10.70 9.74 14.74
N GLY A 216 -9.98 9.95 15.84
CA GLY A 216 -10.43 9.58 17.18
C GLY A 216 -10.19 8.12 17.59
N ALA A 217 -9.63 7.27 16.72
CA ALA A 217 -9.30 5.89 17.08
C ALA A 217 -8.24 5.83 18.18
N ALA A 218 -8.44 4.89 19.12
CA ALA A 218 -7.55 4.66 20.27
C ALA A 218 -6.26 3.90 19.91
N ILE A 219 -6.24 3.22 18.77
CA ILE A 219 -5.08 2.50 18.24
C ILE A 219 -4.71 3.04 16.88
N ALA A 220 -3.47 2.81 16.45
CA ALA A 220 -3.00 3.20 15.12
C ALA A 220 -2.18 2.09 14.45
N GLU A 221 -2.31 2.01 13.13
CA GLU A 221 -1.55 1.10 12.28
C GLU A 221 -0.18 1.67 11.96
N ARG A 222 0.88 0.91 12.18
CA ARG A 222 2.21 1.25 11.69
C ARG A 222 2.36 0.78 10.25
N GLY A 223 2.38 1.75 9.33
CA GLY A 223 2.49 1.53 7.90
C GLY A 223 3.47 2.49 7.23
N GLU A 224 3.39 2.58 5.91
CA GLU A 224 4.10 3.57 5.10
C GLU A 224 5.62 3.65 5.40
N ALA A 225 6.29 2.51 5.53
CA ALA A 225 7.72 2.44 5.84
C ALA A 225 8.56 2.51 4.56
N VAL A 226 9.57 3.39 4.54
CA VAL A 226 10.56 3.45 3.47
C VAL A 226 11.92 3.88 4.00
N VAL A 227 12.98 3.23 3.53
CA VAL A 227 14.38 3.65 3.74
C VAL A 227 15.10 3.55 2.39
N LEU A 228 15.76 4.63 1.98
CA LEU A 228 16.51 4.66 0.73
C LEU A 228 17.57 3.55 0.70
N PRO A 229 17.82 2.89 -0.45
CA PRO A 229 18.72 1.73 -0.53
C PRO A 229 20.12 1.97 0.04
N SER A 230 20.71 3.14 -0.22
CA SER A 230 22.05 3.53 0.28
C SER A 230 22.15 3.70 1.80
N TYR A 231 21.01 3.73 2.51
CA TYR A 231 20.91 3.91 3.95
C TYR A 231 20.38 2.66 4.68
N ARG A 232 20.17 1.55 3.96
CA ARG A 232 19.79 0.25 4.56
C ARG A 232 20.94 -0.35 5.35
N GLY A 233 20.65 -1.30 6.23
CA GLY A 233 21.63 -1.93 7.12
C GLY A 233 22.03 -1.08 8.34
N ARG A 234 21.51 0.14 8.47
CA ARG A 234 21.83 1.08 9.56
C ARG A 234 20.76 1.17 10.66
N HIS A 235 19.89 0.16 10.75
CA HIS A 235 18.83 0.09 11.76
C HIS A 235 17.87 1.29 11.81
N LEU A 236 17.71 2.02 10.69
CA LEU A 236 16.94 3.27 10.65
C LEU A 236 15.44 3.03 10.85
N LEU A 237 14.88 1.96 10.29
CA LEU A 237 13.46 1.64 10.47
C LEU A 237 13.14 1.35 11.94
N GLU A 238 14.02 0.66 12.65
CA GLU A 238 13.85 0.36 14.08
C GLU A 238 13.90 1.64 14.90
N ARG A 239 14.91 2.48 14.68
CA ARG A 239 15.05 3.77 15.38
C ARG A 239 13.88 4.72 15.09
N MET A 240 13.35 4.74 13.86
CA MET A 240 12.13 5.50 13.56
C MET A 240 10.88 4.89 14.22
N THR A 241 10.81 3.56 14.34
CA THR A 241 9.72 2.85 15.03
C THR A 241 9.71 3.16 16.52
N GLU A 242 10.87 3.23 17.17
CA GLU A 242 11.02 3.69 18.55
C GLU A 242 10.51 5.13 18.70
N ARG A 243 10.94 6.03 17.81
CA ARG A 243 10.47 7.42 17.84
C ARG A 243 8.96 7.54 17.61
N LEU A 244 8.40 6.75 16.70
CA LEU A 244 6.95 6.67 16.48
C LEU A 244 6.21 6.22 17.74
N THR A 245 6.77 5.28 18.48
CA THR A 245 6.20 4.79 19.74
C THR A 245 6.14 5.91 20.79
N ASP A 246 7.17 6.76 20.85
CA ASP A 246 7.15 7.95 21.72
C ASP A 246 6.06 8.94 21.31
N GLU A 247 5.89 9.21 20.01
CA GLU A 247 4.84 10.12 19.54
C GLU A 247 3.43 9.55 19.78
N ALA A 248 3.23 8.24 19.59
CA ALA A 248 1.99 7.55 19.91
C ALA A 248 1.62 7.66 21.39
N THR A 249 2.62 7.50 22.26
CA THR A 249 2.44 7.61 23.72
C THR A 249 2.04 9.04 24.12
N LYS A 250 2.68 10.07 23.54
CA LYS A 250 2.31 11.48 23.79
C LYS A 250 0.89 11.81 23.35
N LEU A 251 0.39 11.14 22.32
CA LEU A 251 -0.96 11.31 21.80
C LEU A 251 -2.02 10.53 22.60
N GLY A 252 -1.60 9.76 23.62
CA GLY A 252 -2.51 8.97 24.45
C GLY A 252 -3.13 7.79 23.71
N LEU A 253 -2.43 7.24 22.70
CA LEU A 253 -2.89 6.01 22.06
C LEU A 253 -2.78 4.83 23.04
N VAL A 254 -3.70 3.88 22.92
CA VAL A 254 -3.74 2.64 23.70
C VAL A 254 -2.72 1.64 23.17
N GLY A 255 -2.53 1.59 21.86
CA GLY A 255 -1.66 0.61 21.23
C GLY A 255 -1.34 0.89 19.78
N ILE A 256 -0.33 0.19 19.29
CA ILE A 256 0.12 0.22 17.89
C ILE A 256 -0.05 -1.20 17.34
N TYR A 257 -0.60 -1.31 16.13
CA TYR A 257 -0.70 -2.57 15.41
C TYR A 257 -0.01 -2.48 14.05
N ALA A 258 0.31 -3.62 13.45
CA ALA A 258 0.75 -3.70 12.05
C ALA A 258 0.27 -5.01 11.42
N GLU A 259 0.06 -4.99 10.10
CA GLU A 259 -0.38 -6.16 9.32
C GLU A 259 0.73 -6.66 8.36
N PRO A 260 1.84 -7.25 8.87
CA PRO A 260 2.92 -7.68 7.99
C PRO A 260 2.47 -8.85 7.11
N VAL A 261 2.83 -8.77 5.82
CA VAL A 261 2.62 -9.87 4.85
C VAL A 261 3.37 -11.13 5.25
N THR A 262 2.86 -12.26 4.74
CA THR A 262 3.44 -13.61 4.92
C THR A 262 4.24 -14.10 3.71
N THR A 263 4.41 -13.27 2.67
CA THR A 263 5.27 -13.58 1.50
C THR A 263 6.76 -13.36 1.78
N HIS A 264 7.10 -12.70 2.90
CA HIS A 264 8.46 -12.50 3.37
C HIS A 264 8.48 -12.17 4.88
N THR A 265 9.64 -12.31 5.52
CA THR A 265 9.80 -12.04 6.97
C THR A 265 10.38 -10.66 7.31
N PHE A 266 10.57 -9.75 6.34
CA PHE A 266 11.23 -8.46 6.58
C PHE A 266 10.52 -7.58 7.62
N SER A 267 9.23 -7.30 7.42
CA SER A 267 8.43 -6.50 8.35
C SER A 267 8.19 -7.22 9.68
N GLN A 268 7.98 -8.53 9.64
CA GLN A 268 7.80 -9.36 10.83
C GLN A 268 8.99 -9.28 11.81
N ARG A 269 10.22 -9.21 11.28
CA ARG A 269 11.42 -9.01 12.10
C ARG A 269 11.44 -7.66 12.81
N ASN A 270 10.97 -6.61 12.13
CA ASN A 270 10.86 -5.28 12.72
C ASN A 270 9.79 -5.26 13.82
N ASP A 271 8.66 -5.93 13.61
CA ASP A 271 7.60 -6.08 14.62
C ASP A 271 8.08 -6.78 15.87
N GLU A 272 8.79 -7.91 15.72
CA GLU A 272 9.36 -8.64 16.85
C GLU A 272 10.32 -7.76 17.66
N ARG A 273 11.23 -7.03 16.98
CA ARG A 273 12.15 -6.09 17.64
C ARG A 273 11.44 -4.93 18.34
N ALA A 274 10.31 -4.49 17.79
CA ALA A 274 9.48 -3.44 18.38
C ALA A 274 8.63 -3.93 19.56
N GLY A 275 8.71 -5.21 19.92
CA GLY A 275 7.89 -5.81 20.98
C GLY A 275 6.42 -5.92 20.59
N MET A 276 6.13 -6.16 19.30
CA MET A 276 4.80 -6.35 18.75
C MET A 276 4.60 -7.83 18.40
N PRO A 277 4.28 -8.71 19.37
CA PRO A 277 4.04 -10.12 19.08
C PRO A 277 2.85 -10.31 18.14
N THR A 278 2.84 -11.41 17.39
CA THR A 278 1.70 -11.80 16.58
C THR A 278 0.52 -12.23 17.46
N CYS A 279 -0.64 -11.59 17.27
CA CYS A 279 -1.89 -11.91 17.97
C CYS A 279 -2.96 -12.53 17.05
N ALA A 280 -2.83 -12.40 15.72
CA ALA A 280 -3.68 -13.09 14.75
C ALA A 280 -2.96 -13.43 13.45
N ILE A 281 -3.51 -14.38 12.68
CA ILE A 281 -3.10 -14.71 11.32
C ILE A 281 -4.34 -14.73 10.43
N LEU A 282 -4.46 -13.70 9.59
CA LEU A 282 -5.58 -13.50 8.68
C LEU A 282 -5.29 -14.22 7.35
N LEU A 283 -5.90 -15.39 7.16
CA LEU A 283 -5.62 -16.23 6.00
C LEU A 283 -6.41 -15.77 4.78
N GLY A 284 -5.72 -15.58 3.65
CA GLY A 284 -6.35 -15.22 2.38
C GLY A 284 -7.10 -13.89 2.38
N ALA A 285 -6.68 -12.94 3.22
CA ALA A 285 -7.35 -11.66 3.38
C ALA A 285 -7.24 -10.72 2.15
N ALA A 286 -6.26 -10.91 1.27
CA ALA A 286 -6.15 -10.13 0.03
C ALA A 286 -6.03 -11.03 -1.21
N SER A 287 -6.41 -10.47 -2.37
CA SER A 287 -6.18 -11.13 -3.66
C SER A 287 -4.69 -11.34 -3.90
N GLU A 288 -4.31 -12.42 -4.58
CA GLU A 288 -2.93 -12.64 -5.03
C GLU A 288 -2.40 -11.48 -5.89
N SER A 289 -3.28 -10.89 -6.70
CA SER A 289 -2.98 -9.76 -7.58
C SER A 289 -2.83 -8.42 -6.85
N LEU A 290 -3.02 -8.37 -5.53
CA LEU A 290 -2.80 -7.17 -4.72
C LEU A 290 -1.30 -6.98 -4.46
N HIS A 291 -0.59 -6.47 -5.45
CA HIS A 291 0.79 -6.01 -5.34
C HIS A 291 1.01 -4.80 -6.26
N SER A 292 1.98 -3.95 -5.93
CA SER A 292 2.36 -2.86 -6.83
C SER A 292 2.89 -3.44 -8.14
N LYS A 293 2.31 -3.06 -9.28
CA LYS A 293 2.60 -3.61 -10.63
C LYS A 293 4.07 -3.54 -11.06
N ASP A 294 4.90 -2.76 -10.36
CA ASP A 294 6.31 -2.52 -10.67
C ASP A 294 7.30 -3.24 -9.73
N LEU A 295 6.83 -3.91 -8.67
CA LEU A 295 7.70 -4.77 -7.86
C LEU A 295 7.47 -6.23 -8.24
N PRO A 296 8.52 -6.98 -8.64
CA PRO A 296 8.44 -8.43 -8.73
C PRO A 296 8.34 -9.01 -7.31
N VAL A 297 7.12 -9.13 -6.80
CA VAL A 297 6.84 -9.84 -5.56
C VAL A 297 6.54 -11.30 -5.93
N PRO A 298 7.25 -12.29 -5.37
CA PRO A 298 6.89 -13.69 -5.55
C PRO A 298 5.43 -13.89 -5.12
N THR A 299 4.61 -14.42 -6.02
CA THR A 299 3.24 -14.81 -5.69
C THR A 299 3.21 -16.28 -5.28
N ALA A 300 2.38 -16.61 -4.31
CA ALA A 300 2.30 -17.97 -3.75
C ALA A 300 1.27 -18.86 -4.47
N GLY A 301 0.72 -18.41 -5.61
CA GLY A 301 -0.38 -19.11 -6.30
C GLY A 301 -1.70 -19.09 -5.52
N GLN A 302 -1.78 -18.26 -4.46
CA GLN A 302 -2.91 -18.23 -3.53
C GLN A 302 -3.15 -16.80 -3.01
N ARG A 303 -4.33 -16.61 -2.41
CA ARG A 303 -4.68 -15.36 -1.72
C ARG A 303 -3.63 -15.02 -0.65
N GLN A 304 -3.32 -13.74 -0.52
CA GLN A 304 -2.32 -13.27 0.43
C GLN A 304 -2.85 -13.29 1.86
N SER A 305 -1.99 -13.73 2.78
CA SER A 305 -2.27 -13.74 4.22
C SER A 305 -1.42 -12.70 4.94
N PHE A 306 -1.94 -12.16 6.03
CA PHE A 306 -1.26 -11.18 6.88
C PHE A 306 -1.21 -11.69 8.31
N LEU A 307 -0.18 -11.31 9.04
CA LEU A 307 -0.23 -11.38 10.50
C LEU A 307 -0.95 -10.14 11.01
N LEU A 308 -1.47 -10.20 12.23
CA LEU A 308 -1.76 -9.03 13.03
C LEU A 308 -0.76 -9.03 14.19
N THR A 309 0.06 -7.99 14.24
CA THR A 309 1.00 -7.76 15.35
C THR A 309 0.54 -6.56 16.16
N PHE A 310 0.72 -6.61 17.47
CA PHE A 310 0.17 -5.59 18.36
C PHE A 310 1.07 -5.34 19.56
N ARG A 311 1.15 -4.09 20.00
CA ARG A 311 1.76 -3.69 21.27
C ARG A 311 0.89 -2.65 21.98
N PHE A 312 0.61 -2.89 23.27
CA PHE A 312 0.07 -1.88 24.16
C PHE A 312 1.16 -0.86 24.54
N LEU A 313 0.78 0.42 24.60
CA LEU A 313 1.69 1.50 24.99
C LEU A 313 1.80 1.64 26.51
N GLU A 314 0.73 1.26 27.23
CA GLU A 314 0.72 1.17 28.69
C GLU A 314 0.97 -0.26 29.16
N ALA A 315 1.82 -0.42 30.17
CA ALA A 315 2.10 -1.70 30.80
C ALA A 315 1.06 -2.05 31.88
N GLY A 316 0.94 -3.34 32.20
CA GLY A 316 0.13 -3.80 33.33
C GLY A 316 -1.38 -3.80 33.08
N ARG A 317 -1.81 -3.78 31.81
CA ARG A 317 -3.21 -3.96 31.45
C ARG A 317 -3.72 -5.30 31.98
N ALA A 318 -4.94 -5.29 32.49
CA ALA A 318 -5.69 -6.49 32.78
C ALA A 318 -7.03 -6.46 32.03
N CYS A 319 -7.52 -7.62 31.60
CA CYS A 319 -8.84 -7.76 31.01
C CYS A 319 -9.56 -9.01 31.53
N GLU A 320 -10.88 -8.93 31.44
CA GLU A 320 -11.77 -10.07 31.66
C GLU A 320 -12.14 -10.67 30.31
N ILE A 321 -12.11 -12.01 30.21
CA ILE A 321 -12.51 -12.70 28.99
C ILE A 321 -13.45 -13.86 29.30
N VAL A 322 -14.43 -14.05 28.43
CA VAL A 322 -15.26 -15.24 28.34
C VAL A 322 -14.59 -16.19 27.35
N ALA A 323 -13.65 -16.99 27.83
CA ALA A 323 -12.86 -17.86 26.96
C ALA A 323 -13.65 -19.12 26.52
N PRO A 324 -13.98 -19.28 25.22
CA PRO A 324 -14.56 -20.52 24.72
C PRO A 324 -13.63 -21.69 25.04
N PRO A 325 -14.14 -22.86 25.48
CA PRO A 325 -13.30 -23.97 25.92
C PRO A 325 -12.23 -24.38 24.90
N ALA A 326 -12.58 -24.39 23.61
CA ALA A 326 -11.67 -24.75 22.53
C ALA A 326 -10.50 -23.77 22.34
N TYR A 327 -10.65 -22.50 22.75
CA TYR A 327 -9.68 -21.43 22.48
C TYR A 327 -9.02 -20.88 23.75
N ARG A 328 -9.38 -21.37 24.93
CA ARG A 328 -8.88 -20.84 26.22
C ARG A 328 -7.36 -20.77 26.29
N ASP A 329 -6.67 -21.86 25.94
CA ASP A 329 -5.22 -21.94 26.08
C ASP A 329 -4.50 -21.02 25.09
N VAL A 330 -4.96 -20.98 23.83
CA VAL A 330 -4.37 -20.11 22.79
C VAL A 330 -4.63 -18.63 23.10
N MET A 331 -5.82 -18.28 23.60
CA MET A 331 -6.14 -16.90 24.01
C MET A 331 -5.26 -16.46 25.18
N THR A 332 -5.17 -17.28 26.24
CA THR A 332 -4.37 -16.98 27.44
C THR A 332 -2.89 -16.85 27.08
N THR A 333 -2.38 -17.74 26.22
CA THR A 333 -1.00 -17.68 25.72
C THR A 333 -0.76 -16.38 24.94
N THR A 334 -1.71 -15.99 24.07
CA THR A 334 -1.60 -14.75 23.29
C THR A 334 -1.60 -13.52 24.18
N TYR A 335 -2.48 -13.44 25.18
CA TYR A 335 -2.47 -12.33 26.14
C TYR A 335 -1.21 -12.28 26.99
N GLY A 336 -0.67 -13.43 27.41
CA GLY A 336 0.62 -13.50 28.12
C GLY A 336 1.76 -12.90 27.31
N ARG A 337 1.79 -13.14 25.98
CA ARG A 337 2.76 -12.53 25.05
C ARG A 337 2.57 -11.01 24.94
N LEU A 338 1.31 -10.55 24.97
CA LEU A 338 0.97 -9.12 24.97
C LEU A 338 1.25 -8.41 26.31
N GLY A 339 1.65 -9.15 27.35
CA GLY A 339 1.86 -8.60 28.69
C GLY A 339 0.57 -8.22 29.40
N VAL A 340 -0.56 -8.84 29.04
CA VAL A 340 -1.89 -8.56 29.61
C VAL A 340 -2.26 -9.62 30.63
N GLY A 341 -2.65 -9.18 31.83
CA GLY A 341 -3.22 -10.06 32.85
C GLY A 341 -4.67 -10.44 32.49
N VAL A 342 -5.00 -11.72 32.51
CA VAL A 342 -6.33 -12.20 32.13
C VAL A 342 -7.06 -12.81 33.31
N SER A 343 -8.31 -12.41 33.51
CA SER A 343 -9.26 -13.08 34.39
C SER A 343 -10.34 -13.77 33.56
N LEU A 344 -10.65 -15.02 33.89
CA LEU A 344 -11.66 -15.80 33.15
C LEU A 344 -13.03 -15.60 33.79
N CYS A 345 -13.98 -15.14 32.99
CA CYS A 345 -15.37 -15.02 33.39
C CYS A 345 -16.14 -16.30 33.07
N GLU A 346 -17.21 -16.55 33.83
CA GLU A 346 -18.13 -17.65 33.54
C GLU A 346 -18.89 -17.34 32.25
N SER A 347 -19.06 -18.37 31.41
CA SER A 347 -19.96 -18.30 30.27
C SER A 347 -21.40 -18.14 30.74
N GLY A 348 -22.17 -17.27 30.10
CA GLY A 348 -23.58 -17.08 30.39
C GLY A 348 -24.46 -17.42 29.19
N THR A 349 -25.74 -17.68 29.43
CA THR A 349 -26.73 -17.55 28.35
C THR A 349 -26.86 -16.07 28.00
N PRO A 350 -26.87 -15.69 26.70
CA PRO A 350 -27.16 -14.31 26.31
C PRO A 350 -28.41 -13.78 27.01
N THR A 351 -28.31 -12.61 27.63
CA THR A 351 -29.46 -11.94 28.26
C THR A 351 -30.43 -11.40 27.21
N GLU A 352 -29.89 -11.03 26.05
CA GLU A 352 -30.64 -10.48 24.93
C GLU A 352 -31.12 -11.58 23.98
N THR A 353 -32.33 -11.42 23.44
CA THR A 353 -32.86 -12.37 22.44
C THR A 353 -32.31 -12.09 21.04
N ARG A 354 -32.06 -10.82 20.71
CA ARG A 354 -31.60 -10.39 19.39
C ARG A 354 -30.11 -10.08 19.40
N SER A 355 -29.43 -10.61 18.40
CA SER A 355 -28.06 -10.26 18.04
C SER A 355 -28.06 -9.01 17.17
N MET A 356 -26.96 -8.26 17.21
CA MET A 356 -26.74 -7.10 16.33
C MET A 356 -25.44 -7.31 15.56
N THR A 357 -25.53 -7.29 14.24
CA THR A 357 -24.37 -7.47 13.36
C THR A 357 -24.16 -6.31 12.40
N SER A 358 -22.90 -6.10 12.03
CA SER A 358 -22.52 -5.27 10.89
C SER A 358 -21.76 -6.13 9.88
N VAL A 359 -22.02 -5.93 8.59
CA VAL A 359 -21.33 -6.61 7.50
C VAL A 359 -20.66 -5.63 6.54
N MET A 360 -19.48 -5.99 6.04
CA MET A 360 -18.75 -5.24 5.02
C MET A 360 -18.06 -6.23 4.08
N VAL A 361 -18.00 -5.93 2.78
CA VAL A 361 -17.13 -6.64 1.83
C VAL A 361 -16.29 -5.62 1.08
N ASN A 362 -14.96 -5.80 1.08
CA ASN A 362 -14.06 -4.92 0.33
C ASN A 362 -13.98 -5.34 -1.16
N PRO A 363 -13.45 -4.46 -2.05
CA PRO A 363 -13.33 -4.78 -3.48
C PRO A 363 -12.47 -6.00 -3.82
N TRP A 364 -11.70 -6.51 -2.86
CA TRP A 364 -10.82 -7.66 -3.04
C TRP A 364 -11.47 -8.98 -2.63
N GLY A 365 -12.75 -8.96 -2.24
CA GLY A 365 -13.48 -10.15 -1.80
C GLY A 365 -13.15 -10.59 -0.38
N TYR A 366 -12.75 -9.66 0.50
CA TYR A 366 -12.64 -9.92 1.94
C TYR A 366 -13.87 -9.39 2.65
N GLY A 367 -14.64 -10.30 3.25
CA GLY A 367 -15.82 -10.01 4.05
C GLY A 367 -15.48 -9.87 5.54
N ARG A 368 -16.18 -8.97 6.23
CA ARG A 368 -16.15 -8.82 7.68
C ARG A 368 -17.57 -8.89 8.21
N ILE A 369 -17.76 -9.74 9.20
CA ILE A 369 -18.97 -9.85 10.03
C ILE A 369 -18.53 -9.48 11.45
N ARG A 370 -19.15 -8.46 12.04
CA ARG A 370 -18.93 -8.09 13.45
C ARG A 370 -20.23 -8.28 14.21
N PHE A 371 -20.19 -9.05 15.28
CA PHE A 371 -21.23 -9.10 16.29
C PHE A 371 -20.94 -8.02 17.33
N GLU A 372 -21.75 -6.97 17.31
CA GLU A 372 -21.70 -5.90 18.31
C GLU A 372 -22.44 -6.30 19.60
N MET A 373 -23.34 -7.27 19.48
CA MET A 373 -24.08 -7.87 20.59
C MET A 373 -24.49 -9.29 20.21
N ILE A 374 -24.25 -10.24 21.11
CA ILE A 374 -24.64 -11.64 20.92
C ILE A 374 -25.96 -11.89 21.65
N GLY A 375 -27.01 -12.24 20.89
CA GLY A 375 -28.29 -12.68 21.43
C GLY A 375 -28.50 -14.19 21.28
N SER A 376 -29.56 -14.73 21.88
CA SER A 376 -29.90 -16.15 21.76
C SER A 376 -30.18 -16.60 20.32
N ASN A 377 -30.51 -15.67 19.41
CA ASN A 377 -30.69 -15.94 17.97
C ASN A 377 -29.39 -15.92 17.14
N ALA A 378 -28.20 -15.85 17.76
CA ALA A 378 -26.92 -15.66 17.07
C ALA A 378 -26.66 -16.65 15.93
N SER A 379 -27.14 -17.89 16.05
CA SER A 379 -26.99 -18.89 14.98
C SER A 379 -27.76 -18.55 13.71
N ILE A 380 -28.95 -17.94 13.85
CA ILE A 380 -29.79 -17.51 12.72
C ILE A 380 -29.14 -16.27 12.09
N GLU A 381 -28.79 -15.30 12.92
CA GLU A 381 -28.15 -14.06 12.50
C GLU A 381 -26.84 -14.32 11.76
N LEU A 382 -25.99 -15.21 12.27
CA LEU A 382 -24.74 -15.60 11.62
C LEU A 382 -24.99 -16.21 10.23
N SER A 383 -25.98 -17.10 10.12
CA SER A 383 -26.33 -17.72 8.83
C SER A 383 -26.76 -16.67 7.80
N GLN A 384 -27.54 -15.67 8.21
CA GLN A 384 -27.94 -14.56 7.35
C GLN A 384 -26.74 -13.71 6.95
N ALA A 385 -25.91 -13.28 7.92
CA ALA A 385 -24.73 -12.47 7.65
C ALA A 385 -23.72 -13.17 6.72
N VAL A 386 -23.54 -14.49 6.86
CA VAL A 386 -22.71 -15.31 5.97
C VAL A 386 -23.28 -15.33 4.55
N SER A 387 -24.60 -15.47 4.41
CA SER A 387 -25.28 -15.37 3.12
C SER A 387 -25.07 -14.00 2.48
N ASP A 388 -25.18 -12.93 3.26
CA ASP A 388 -25.04 -11.56 2.76
C ASP A 388 -23.62 -11.28 2.25
N VAL A 389 -22.58 -11.58 3.04
CA VAL A 389 -21.19 -11.35 2.59
C VAL A 389 -20.80 -12.26 1.40
N SER A 390 -21.35 -13.47 1.35
CA SER A 390 -21.14 -14.39 0.21
C SER A 390 -21.81 -13.85 -1.05
N GLY A 391 -23.05 -13.36 -0.94
CA GLY A 391 -23.79 -12.72 -2.04
C GLY A 391 -23.12 -11.45 -2.55
N LEU A 392 -22.37 -10.76 -1.69
CA LEU A 392 -21.53 -9.60 -2.03
C LEU A 392 -20.16 -9.98 -2.61
N GLY A 393 -19.85 -11.27 -2.76
CA GLY A 393 -18.64 -11.76 -3.43
C GLY A 393 -17.44 -12.02 -2.51
N ALA A 394 -17.64 -12.15 -1.19
CA ALA A 394 -16.56 -12.52 -0.28
C ALA A 394 -16.03 -13.93 -0.56
N ARG A 395 -14.70 -14.07 -0.59
CA ARG A 395 -13.94 -15.32 -0.74
C ARG A 395 -13.23 -15.74 0.55
N ALA A 396 -12.94 -14.76 1.40
CA ALA A 396 -12.53 -14.98 2.78
C ALA A 396 -13.37 -14.06 3.66
N VAL A 397 -13.84 -14.58 4.80
CA VAL A 397 -14.75 -13.88 5.71
C VAL A 397 -14.16 -13.92 7.11
N GLN A 398 -13.94 -12.76 7.71
CA GLN A 398 -13.62 -12.63 9.13
C GLN A 398 -14.90 -12.45 9.94
N LEU A 399 -15.01 -13.17 11.05
CA LEU A 399 -16.01 -12.98 12.09
C LEU A 399 -15.31 -12.40 13.33
N SER A 400 -15.90 -11.36 13.93
CA SER A 400 -15.40 -10.76 15.17
C SER A 400 -16.51 -10.52 16.18
N ALA A 401 -16.17 -10.64 17.46
CA ALA A 401 -17.04 -10.35 18.61
C ALA A 401 -16.19 -9.99 19.84
N HIS A 402 -16.75 -9.26 20.80
CA HIS A 402 -16.03 -8.91 22.02
C HIS A 402 -15.67 -10.14 22.84
N VAL A 403 -14.45 -10.15 23.38
CA VAL A 403 -13.93 -11.27 24.18
C VAL A 403 -14.60 -11.42 25.54
N ASP A 404 -15.25 -10.36 26.03
CA ASP A 404 -15.94 -10.28 27.32
C ASP A 404 -17.46 -10.55 27.22
N ASP A 405 -17.98 -10.79 26.02
CA ASP A 405 -19.41 -11.07 25.82
C ASP A 405 -19.77 -12.48 26.37
N PRO A 406 -20.72 -12.60 27.30
CA PRO A 406 -21.15 -13.88 27.86
C PRO A 406 -21.65 -14.90 26.82
N GLY A 407 -22.20 -14.41 25.70
CA GLY A 407 -22.70 -15.20 24.58
C GLY A 407 -21.62 -15.70 23.62
N LEU A 408 -20.36 -15.31 23.80
CA LEU A 408 -19.27 -15.67 22.90
C LEU A 408 -19.14 -17.19 22.64
N PRO A 409 -19.28 -18.09 23.64
CA PRO A 409 -19.22 -19.52 23.41
C PRO A 409 -20.33 -20.03 22.46
N LEU A 410 -21.54 -19.48 22.55
CA LEU A 410 -22.65 -19.83 21.64
C LEU A 410 -22.34 -19.44 20.20
N LEU A 411 -21.84 -18.21 20.00
CA LEU A 411 -21.45 -17.73 18.68
C LEU A 411 -20.33 -18.58 18.08
N VAL A 412 -19.30 -18.88 18.87
CA VAL A 412 -18.15 -19.71 18.44
C VAL A 412 -18.62 -21.10 18.00
N GLU A 413 -19.47 -21.75 18.79
CA GLU A 413 -20.01 -23.08 18.44
C GLU A 413 -20.80 -23.05 17.14
N SER A 414 -21.68 -22.06 16.97
CA SER A 414 -22.43 -21.86 15.73
C SER A 414 -21.54 -21.53 14.53
N ALA A 415 -20.48 -20.75 14.72
CA ALA A 415 -19.54 -20.40 13.67
C ALA A 415 -18.73 -21.61 13.21
N ARG A 416 -18.27 -22.45 14.13
CA ARG A 416 -17.56 -23.70 13.81
C ARG A 416 -18.39 -24.65 12.94
N ARG A 417 -19.68 -24.80 13.25
CA ARG A 417 -20.62 -25.59 12.42
C ARG A 417 -20.76 -25.06 10.99
N GLN A 418 -20.48 -23.78 10.77
CA GLN A 418 -20.47 -23.16 9.44
C GLN A 418 -19.08 -23.15 8.79
N GLY A 419 -18.10 -23.83 9.39
CA GLY A 419 -16.72 -23.92 8.89
C GLY A 419 -15.83 -22.74 9.24
N PHE A 420 -16.25 -21.86 10.17
CA PHE A 420 -15.35 -20.84 10.71
C PHE A 420 -14.38 -21.48 11.72
N PHE A 421 -13.17 -20.97 11.74
CA PHE A 421 -12.10 -21.42 12.63
C PHE A 421 -11.42 -20.23 13.28
N TYR A 422 -10.73 -20.47 14.39
CA TYR A 422 -9.97 -19.44 15.09
C TYR A 422 -8.91 -18.80 14.19
N CYS A 423 -8.76 -17.47 14.24
CA CYS A 423 -7.66 -16.79 13.56
C CYS A 423 -6.89 -15.79 14.42
N GLY A 424 -7.35 -15.48 15.64
CA GLY A 424 -6.57 -14.74 16.61
C GLY A 424 -7.37 -13.81 17.51
N LEU A 425 -6.68 -12.80 18.05
CA LEU A 425 -7.24 -11.70 18.82
C LEU A 425 -6.92 -10.37 18.16
N ALA A 426 -7.83 -9.41 18.27
CA ALA A 426 -7.65 -8.03 17.86
C ALA A 426 -7.77 -7.12 19.10
N PRO A 427 -6.65 -6.80 19.78
CA PRO A 427 -6.66 -6.03 21.02
C PRO A 427 -7.03 -4.56 20.78
N ALA A 428 -7.95 -4.01 21.58
CA ALA A 428 -8.42 -2.63 21.52
C ALA A 428 -9.06 -2.17 20.18
N PHE A 429 -9.44 -3.09 19.29
CA PHE A 429 -10.03 -2.78 17.97
C PHE A 429 -11.51 -2.32 18.02
N SER A 430 -12.15 -2.33 19.19
CA SER A 430 -13.51 -1.84 19.36
C SER A 430 -13.60 -0.92 20.59
N GLU A 431 -13.39 0.37 20.37
CA GLU A 431 -13.48 1.39 21.44
C GLU A 431 -12.60 1.05 22.66
N GLY A 432 -11.41 0.49 22.43
CA GLY A 432 -10.50 0.05 23.49
C GLY A 432 -10.79 -1.34 24.06
N ARG A 433 -11.85 -2.02 23.61
CA ARG A 433 -12.17 -3.43 23.90
C ARG A 433 -11.54 -4.37 22.89
N ASP A 434 -11.29 -5.59 23.34
CA ASP A 434 -10.61 -6.63 22.57
C ASP A 434 -11.63 -7.50 21.84
N LEU A 435 -11.28 -7.96 20.63
CA LEU A 435 -12.13 -8.81 19.81
C LEU A 435 -11.50 -10.21 19.65
N LEU A 436 -12.33 -11.25 19.74
CA LEU A 436 -12.01 -12.56 19.20
C LEU A 436 -12.13 -12.49 17.68
N LEU A 437 -11.18 -13.08 16.95
CA LEU A 437 -11.25 -13.23 15.51
C LEU A 437 -11.39 -14.71 15.13
N MET A 438 -12.40 -14.99 14.32
CA MET A 438 -12.57 -16.24 13.59
C MET A 438 -12.61 -15.93 12.09
N GLN A 439 -12.40 -16.92 11.24
CA GLN A 439 -12.52 -16.74 9.80
C GLN A 439 -12.99 -17.99 9.08
N HIS A 440 -13.50 -17.81 7.87
CA HIS A 440 -13.82 -18.85 6.90
C HIS A 440 -13.20 -18.47 5.56
N VAL A 441 -12.52 -19.40 4.90
CA VAL A 441 -11.90 -19.20 3.58
C VAL A 441 -12.53 -20.19 2.61
N SER A 442 -13.11 -19.69 1.51
CA SER A 442 -13.80 -20.53 0.52
C SER A 442 -12.87 -21.11 -0.56
N GLU A 443 -11.67 -20.55 -0.69
CA GLU A 443 -10.68 -20.95 -1.70
C GLU A 443 -9.58 -21.80 -1.05
N PRO A 444 -8.92 -22.71 -1.81
CA PRO A 444 -7.77 -23.45 -1.30
C PRO A 444 -6.67 -22.50 -0.82
N LEU A 445 -6.09 -22.82 0.34
CA LEU A 445 -4.96 -22.10 0.91
C LEU A 445 -4.06 -23.10 1.62
N ASP A 446 -2.79 -23.13 1.24
CA ASP A 446 -1.75 -23.90 1.89
C ASP A 446 -1.04 -23.02 2.92
N ILE A 447 -1.14 -23.41 4.19
CA ILE A 447 -0.51 -22.69 5.30
C ILE A 447 1.02 -22.86 5.30
N ASN A 448 1.54 -23.88 4.63
CA ASN A 448 2.99 -24.13 4.55
C ASN A 448 3.70 -23.16 3.61
N GLU A 449 2.97 -22.49 2.73
CA GLU A 449 3.49 -21.42 1.85
C GLU A 449 3.68 -20.09 2.61
N LEU A 450 3.24 -20.00 3.88
CA LEU A 450 3.44 -18.80 4.69
C LEU A 450 4.88 -18.73 5.22
N GLN A 451 5.57 -17.63 4.95
CA GLN A 451 6.86 -17.33 5.57
C GLN A 451 6.65 -16.67 6.92
N LEU A 452 6.92 -17.40 8.00
CA LEU A 452 6.71 -16.97 9.39
C LEU A 452 8.03 -16.86 10.14
N PHE A 453 8.29 -15.70 10.75
CA PHE A 453 9.58 -15.38 11.35
C PHE A 453 9.86 -16.13 12.66
N THR A 454 8.92 -16.13 13.61
CA THR A 454 9.14 -16.67 14.95
C THR A 454 8.49 -18.05 15.12
N ASP A 455 9.04 -18.86 16.03
CA ASP A 455 8.46 -20.17 16.34
C ASP A 455 7.09 -20.02 17.02
N GLN A 456 6.90 -18.96 17.82
CA GLN A 456 5.63 -18.59 18.41
C GLN A 456 4.53 -18.35 17.37
N THR A 457 4.86 -17.73 16.24
CA THR A 457 3.92 -17.50 15.13
C THR A 457 3.64 -18.79 14.37
N LYS A 458 4.64 -19.67 14.20
CA LYS A 458 4.44 -21.00 13.60
C LYS A 458 3.54 -21.90 14.46
N GLU A 459 3.70 -21.86 15.78
CA GLU A 459 2.82 -22.56 16.73
C GLU A 459 1.36 -22.09 16.61
N LEU A 460 1.16 -20.77 16.52
CA LEU A 460 -0.16 -20.18 16.31
C LEU A 460 -0.74 -20.62 14.95
N ALA A 461 0.04 -20.58 13.88
CA ALA A 461 -0.37 -21.07 12.56
C ALA A 461 -0.77 -22.56 12.61
N ALA A 462 0.03 -23.40 13.27
CA ALA A 462 -0.29 -24.81 13.42
C ALA A 462 -1.58 -25.05 14.22
N PHE A 463 -1.86 -24.24 15.24
CA PHE A 463 -3.13 -24.27 15.96
C PHE A 463 -4.30 -23.90 15.03
N ILE A 464 -4.18 -22.78 14.31
CA ILE A 464 -5.18 -22.28 13.36
C ILE A 464 -5.49 -23.34 12.30
N GLU A 465 -4.48 -24.03 11.77
CA GLU A 465 -4.67 -25.07 10.75
C GLU A 465 -5.41 -26.30 11.30
N ARG A 466 -5.04 -26.78 12.50
CA ARG A 466 -5.76 -27.89 13.15
C ARG A 466 -7.22 -27.51 13.37
N ASP A 467 -7.45 -26.27 13.78
CA ASP A 467 -8.78 -25.77 14.02
C ASP A 467 -9.61 -25.64 12.74
N ARG A 468 -8.99 -25.16 11.66
CA ARG A 468 -9.56 -25.09 10.32
C ARG A 468 -9.99 -26.46 9.81
N GLN A 469 -9.11 -27.46 9.90
CA GLN A 469 -9.41 -28.84 9.49
C GLN A 469 -10.57 -29.44 10.32
N SER A 470 -10.59 -29.18 11.63
CA SER A 470 -11.66 -29.62 12.52
C SER A 470 -13.00 -28.99 12.16
N ALA A 471 -13.06 -27.66 11.96
CA ALA A 471 -14.29 -26.96 11.61
C ALA A 471 -14.81 -27.35 10.22
N GLN A 472 -13.92 -27.57 9.24
CA GLN A 472 -14.30 -28.02 7.90
C GLN A 472 -14.84 -29.45 7.89
N SER A 473 -14.39 -30.30 8.82
CA SER A 473 -14.89 -31.68 8.96
C SER A 473 -16.26 -31.77 9.66
N GLN A 474 -16.69 -30.69 10.32
CA GLN A 474 -17.99 -30.60 11.00
C GLN A 474 -19.11 -30.05 10.11
N ARG A 475 -18.74 -29.51 8.95
CA ARG A 475 -19.65 -28.99 7.92
C ARG A 475 -20.15 -30.13 7.04
#